data_AF-A0A7S1GJE8-F1
#
_entry.id   AF-A0A7S1GJE8-F1
#
_cell.length_a   1.000
_cell.length_b   1.000
_cell.length_c   1.000
_cell.angle_alpha   90.00
_cell.angle_beta   90.00
_cell.angle_gamma   90.00
#
_symmetry.space_group_name_H-M   'P 1'
#
loop_
_entity.id
_entity.type
_entity.pdbx_description
1 polymer ?
#
loop_
_entity_poly.entity_id
_entity_poly.type
_entity_poly.pdbx_seq_one_letter_code
_entity_poly.pdbx_strand_id
1 'polypeptide(L)'
;TEKNVTSKVHHSLLRSLVDKLNSIEAQVRVAQPTTGRMVLRHYDVLHHPDFPEWEEAMCELQKIDLGRMDETNRMVFGINLYNLMIRYGHLKLGFPDTVEKRQQFLSQTKMLLGGNSSNNSNNSNSTNHHDTLLSFYDLEYGILRANQKPGHYSSVAPFAKKDPRLGLAVSRVDSRVHFVLQRGGGGRKLSLDDNSIIHDNNNNNNNTSSAASGTAAGGSSSSSYCSCQCCPVDFFTVDKLEEDLQYVTEAFCERDENVMLDARGNR
;
A
#
# COMPACT_ATOMS: atom_id res chain seq x y z
N THR A 1 -27.75 -0.49 6.74
CA THR A 1 -28.11 -1.41 7.84
C THR A 1 -27.73 -2.85 7.56
N GLU A 2 -27.72 -3.34 6.31
CA GLU A 2 -27.07 -4.62 5.94
C GLU A 2 -25.69 -4.41 5.28
N LYS A 3 -25.60 -3.50 4.29
CA LYS A 3 -24.33 -3.11 3.64
C LYS A 3 -23.23 -2.75 4.64
N ASN A 4 -23.54 -1.93 5.65
CA ASN A 4 -22.57 -1.52 6.66
C ASN A 4 -22.10 -2.68 7.56
N VAL A 5 -22.93 -3.70 7.79
CA VAL A 5 -22.54 -4.88 8.57
C VAL A 5 -21.56 -5.72 7.75
N THR A 6 -21.87 -5.96 6.48
CA THR A 6 -20.98 -6.66 5.55
C THR A 6 -19.66 -5.93 5.37
N SER A 7 -19.68 -4.59 5.20
CA SER A 7 -18.45 -3.79 5.13
C SER A 7 -17.60 -3.93 6.39
N LYS A 8 -18.20 -3.90 7.59
CA LYS A 8 -17.47 -4.12 8.85
C LYS A 8 -16.77 -5.47 8.90
N VAL A 9 -17.44 -6.55 8.45
CA VAL A 9 -16.83 -7.88 8.36
C VAL A 9 -15.64 -7.88 7.40
N HIS A 10 -15.78 -7.27 6.22
CA HIS A 10 -14.69 -7.17 5.24
C HIS A 10 -13.50 -6.36 5.77
N HIS A 11 -13.74 -5.23 6.44
CA HIS A 11 -12.69 -4.44 7.08
C HIS A 11 -12.01 -5.21 8.22
N SER A 12 -12.77 -6.00 9.00
CA SER A 12 -12.22 -6.84 10.07
C SER A 12 -11.30 -7.94 9.53
N LEU A 13 -11.70 -8.61 8.45
CA LEU A 13 -10.85 -9.59 7.77
C LEU A 13 -9.55 -8.94 7.32
N LEU A 14 -9.63 -7.81 6.62
CA LEU A 14 -8.45 -7.10 6.13
C LEU A 14 -7.54 -6.65 7.27
N ARG A 15 -8.12 -6.21 8.40
CA ARG A 15 -7.36 -5.86 9.61
C ARG A 15 -6.61 -7.06 10.18
N SER A 16 -7.28 -8.20 10.34
CA SER A 16 -6.62 -9.42 10.84
C SER A 16 -5.45 -9.86 9.96
N LEU A 17 -5.57 -9.71 8.63
CA LEU A 17 -4.49 -10.01 7.69
C LEU A 17 -3.32 -9.04 7.85
N VAL A 18 -3.58 -7.74 7.96
CA VAL A 18 -2.54 -6.73 8.18
C VAL A 18 -1.83 -6.95 9.52
N ASP A 19 -2.58 -7.12 10.60
CA ASP A 19 -2.03 -7.31 11.94
C ASP A 19 -1.17 -8.59 12.01
N LYS A 20 -1.65 -9.70 11.42
CA LYS A 20 -0.91 -10.97 11.38
C LYS A 20 0.37 -10.84 10.56
N LEU A 21 0.35 -10.18 9.39
CA LEU A 21 1.55 -9.94 8.59
C LEU A 21 2.57 -9.10 9.36
N ASN A 22 2.13 -8.00 9.97
CA ASN A 22 2.98 -7.13 10.78
C ASN A 22 3.60 -7.89 11.96
N SER A 23 2.84 -8.79 12.61
CA SER A 23 3.35 -9.67 13.66
C SER A 23 4.44 -10.62 13.14
N ILE A 24 4.21 -11.27 12.00
CA ILE A 24 5.21 -12.14 11.37
C ILE A 24 6.49 -11.35 11.09
N GLU A 25 6.36 -10.17 10.47
CA GLU A 25 7.49 -9.32 10.15
C GLU A 25 8.25 -8.86 11.40
N ALA A 26 7.55 -8.51 12.47
CA ALA A 26 8.17 -8.10 13.73
C ALA A 26 9.03 -9.22 14.34
N GLN A 27 8.55 -10.47 14.30
CA GLN A 27 9.26 -11.62 14.87
C GLN A 27 10.56 -11.97 14.12
N VAL A 28 10.63 -11.67 12.83
CA VAL A 28 11.79 -12.01 11.99
C VAL A 28 12.71 -10.83 11.69
N ARG A 29 12.46 -9.65 12.28
CA ARG A 29 13.38 -8.52 12.17
C ARG A 29 14.66 -8.80 12.93
N VAL A 30 15.79 -8.43 12.32
CA VAL A 30 17.12 -8.59 12.89
C VAL A 30 17.87 -7.26 12.87
N ALA A 31 18.67 -6.98 13.89
CA ALA A 31 19.54 -5.81 13.90
C ALA A 31 20.72 -6.03 12.96
N GLN A 32 20.99 -5.06 12.07
CA GLN A 32 22.21 -5.08 11.26
C GLN A 32 23.44 -4.93 12.17
N PRO A 33 24.46 -5.80 12.05
CA PRO A 33 25.65 -5.73 12.89
C PRO A 33 26.43 -4.41 12.78
N THR A 34 26.39 -3.77 11.61
CA THR A 34 27.17 -2.55 11.32
C THR A 34 26.47 -1.26 11.76
N THR A 35 25.15 -1.21 11.65
CA THR A 35 24.38 0.03 11.87
C THR A 35 23.44 -0.05 13.07
N GLY A 36 23.25 -1.23 13.65
CA GLY A 36 22.23 -1.49 14.68
C GLY A 36 20.79 -1.39 14.17
N ARG A 37 20.57 -1.08 12.88
CA ARG A 37 19.23 -0.86 12.33
C ARG A 37 18.49 -2.17 12.18
N MET A 38 17.24 -2.20 12.65
CA MET A 38 16.35 -3.34 12.42
C MET A 38 16.03 -3.44 10.93
N VAL A 39 16.36 -4.59 10.35
CA VAL A 39 16.06 -4.92 8.97
C VAL A 39 15.24 -6.19 8.87
N LEU A 40 14.53 -6.27 7.76
CA LEU A 40 13.71 -7.41 7.43
C LEU A 40 14.26 -8.10 6.20
N ARG A 41 14.54 -9.40 6.32
CA ARG A 41 14.88 -10.24 5.17
C ARG A 41 13.60 -10.92 4.68
N HIS A 42 13.27 -10.74 3.41
CA HIS A 42 12.06 -11.36 2.82
C HIS A 42 12.06 -12.87 2.96
N TYR A 43 13.24 -13.49 2.84
CA TYR A 43 13.42 -14.92 3.05
C TYR A 43 12.84 -15.38 4.39
N ASP A 44 13.12 -14.67 5.49
CA ASP A 44 12.66 -15.07 6.82
C ASP A 44 11.15 -14.96 6.97
N VAL A 45 10.54 -13.93 6.37
CA VAL A 45 9.08 -13.76 6.34
C VAL A 45 8.42 -14.91 5.60
N LEU A 46 8.92 -15.24 4.40
CA LEU A 46 8.37 -16.29 3.55
C LEU A 46 8.52 -17.70 4.15
N HIS A 47 9.53 -17.91 5.02
CA HIS A 47 9.77 -19.18 5.70
C HIS A 47 9.25 -19.20 7.15
N HIS A 48 8.55 -18.15 7.58
CA HIS A 48 7.92 -18.13 8.89
C HIS A 48 6.81 -19.18 8.96
N PRO A 49 6.67 -19.94 10.07
CA PRO A 49 5.69 -21.03 10.18
C PRO A 49 4.24 -20.60 9.92
N ASP A 50 3.88 -19.38 10.32
CA ASP A 50 2.52 -18.85 10.15
C ASP A 50 2.26 -18.26 8.76
N PHE A 51 3.28 -18.10 7.91
CA PHE A 51 3.12 -17.43 6.62
C PHE A 51 2.21 -18.21 5.63
N PRO A 52 2.29 -19.55 5.52
CA PRO A 52 1.38 -20.31 4.66
C PRO A 52 -0.09 -20.18 5.07
N GLU A 53 -0.39 -20.24 6.37
CA GLU A 53 -1.76 -20.06 6.89
C GLU A 53 -2.28 -18.64 6.60
N TRP A 54 -1.41 -17.64 6.76
CA TRP A 54 -1.73 -16.26 6.42
C TRP A 54 -1.98 -16.07 4.91
N GLU A 55 -1.19 -16.73 4.05
CA GLU A 55 -1.37 -16.72 2.60
C GLU A 55 -2.67 -17.42 2.17
N GLU A 56 -3.06 -18.50 2.84
CA GLU A 56 -4.37 -19.14 2.63
C GLU A 56 -5.52 -18.21 3.04
N ALA A 57 -5.40 -17.53 4.18
CA ALA A 57 -6.41 -16.57 4.64
C ALA A 57 -6.58 -15.38 3.67
N MET A 58 -5.53 -14.97 2.95
CA MET A 58 -5.62 -13.96 1.89
C MET A 58 -6.59 -14.36 0.77
N CYS A 59 -6.78 -15.65 0.51
CA CYS A 59 -7.74 -16.12 -0.50
C CYS A 59 -9.19 -15.74 -0.17
N GLU A 60 -9.53 -15.45 1.09
CA GLU A 60 -10.88 -14.98 1.46
C GLU A 60 -11.21 -13.61 0.87
N LEU A 61 -10.21 -12.80 0.55
CA LEU A 61 -10.41 -11.50 -0.11
C LEU A 61 -11.11 -11.64 -1.46
N GLN A 62 -10.94 -12.77 -2.15
CA GLN A 62 -11.58 -13.02 -3.45
C GLN A 62 -13.10 -13.02 -3.37
N LYS A 63 -13.69 -13.20 -2.18
CA LYS A 63 -15.14 -13.23 -1.97
C LYS A 63 -15.75 -11.84 -1.83
N ILE A 64 -14.91 -10.81 -1.67
CA ILE A 64 -15.35 -9.45 -1.36
C ILE A 64 -15.79 -8.74 -2.63
N ASP A 65 -17.02 -8.24 -2.62
CA ASP A 65 -17.58 -7.41 -3.69
C ASP A 65 -17.50 -5.92 -3.31
N LEU A 66 -16.62 -5.18 -4.00
CA LEU A 66 -16.43 -3.74 -3.79
C LEU A 66 -17.67 -2.92 -4.19
N GLY A 67 -18.47 -3.39 -5.14
CA GLY A 67 -19.68 -2.70 -5.60
C GLY A 67 -20.79 -2.66 -4.54
N ARG A 68 -20.71 -3.53 -3.53
CA ARG A 68 -21.64 -3.56 -2.39
C ARG A 68 -21.29 -2.58 -1.27
N MET A 69 -20.09 -2.01 -1.29
CA MET A 69 -19.65 -0.98 -0.34
C MET A 69 -20.10 0.41 -0.79
N ASP A 70 -20.47 1.28 0.16
CA ASP A 70 -20.56 2.72 -0.13
C ASP A 70 -19.17 3.29 -0.46
N GLU A 71 -19.14 4.52 -0.98
CA GLU A 71 -17.91 5.15 -1.48
C GLU A 71 -16.83 5.29 -0.40
N THR A 72 -17.18 5.69 0.82
CA THR A 72 -16.21 5.87 1.92
C THR A 72 -15.63 4.53 2.36
N ASN A 73 -16.47 3.51 2.59
CA ASN A 73 -15.98 2.17 2.92
C ASN A 73 -15.12 1.59 1.80
N ARG A 74 -15.53 1.77 0.54
CA ARG A 74 -14.76 1.31 -0.62
C ARG A 74 -13.41 1.99 -0.73
N MET A 75 -13.33 3.29 -0.44
CA MET A 75 -12.07 4.03 -0.43
C MET A 75 -11.13 3.52 0.66
N VAL A 76 -11.60 3.44 1.91
CA VAL A 76 -10.81 2.94 3.05
C VAL A 76 -10.34 1.50 2.80
N PHE A 77 -11.26 0.65 2.33
CA PHE A 77 -10.96 -0.74 2.02
C PHE A 77 -9.92 -0.81 0.90
N GLY A 78 -10.08 -0.01 -0.16
CA GLY A 78 -9.14 0.06 -1.27
C GLY A 78 -7.74 0.52 -0.87
N ILE A 79 -7.61 1.51 0.03
CA ILE A 79 -6.31 1.98 0.55
C ILE A 79 -5.62 0.85 1.32
N ASN A 80 -6.32 0.23 2.27
CA ASN A 80 -5.76 -0.86 3.08
C ASN A 80 -5.40 -2.07 2.22
N LEU A 81 -6.26 -2.42 1.26
CA LEU A 81 -6.05 -3.52 0.33
C LEU A 81 -4.81 -3.25 -0.53
N TYR A 82 -4.70 -2.05 -1.09
CA TYR A 82 -3.52 -1.66 -1.88
C TYR A 82 -2.24 -1.80 -1.05
N ASN A 83 -2.20 -1.24 0.17
CA ASN A 83 -1.01 -1.28 1.01
C ASN A 83 -0.59 -2.72 1.37
N LEU A 84 -1.56 -3.55 1.78
CA LEU A 84 -1.32 -4.98 2.07
C LEU A 84 -0.79 -5.72 0.84
N MET A 85 -1.37 -5.45 -0.33
CA MET A 85 -1.01 -6.14 -1.56
C MET A 85 0.32 -5.71 -2.15
N ILE A 86 0.68 -4.43 -2.04
CA ILE A 86 2.02 -3.98 -2.39
C ILE A 86 3.04 -4.71 -1.52
N ARG A 87 2.75 -4.81 -0.21
CA ARG A 87 3.64 -5.50 0.72
C ARG A 87 3.82 -6.97 0.33
N TYR A 88 2.71 -7.66 0.11
CA TYR A 88 2.70 -9.05 -0.32
C TYR A 88 3.41 -9.25 -1.67
N GLY A 89 3.15 -8.37 -2.63
CA GLY A 89 3.79 -8.37 -3.94
C GLY A 89 5.31 -8.22 -3.84
N HIS A 90 5.80 -7.31 -2.99
CA HIS A 90 7.23 -7.18 -2.75
C HIS A 90 7.85 -8.43 -2.09
N LEU A 91 7.13 -9.09 -1.18
CA LEU A 91 7.60 -10.33 -0.56
C LEU A 91 7.77 -11.44 -1.60
N LYS A 92 6.78 -11.65 -2.48
CA LYS A 92 6.78 -12.75 -3.46
C LYS A 92 7.57 -12.46 -4.74
N LEU A 93 7.52 -11.23 -5.24
CA LEU A 93 8.06 -10.85 -6.55
C LEU A 93 9.34 -10.01 -6.45
N GLY A 94 9.72 -9.59 -5.24
CA GLY A 94 10.85 -8.70 -5.02
C GLY A 94 10.52 -7.22 -5.28
N PHE A 95 11.53 -6.37 -5.14
CA PHE A 95 11.37 -4.93 -5.32
C PHE A 95 11.67 -4.51 -6.76
N PRO A 96 10.79 -3.72 -7.40
CA PRO A 96 11.13 -3.09 -8.67
C PRO A 96 12.16 -1.98 -8.43
N ASP A 97 13.37 -2.21 -8.95
CA ASP A 97 14.53 -1.33 -8.83
C ASP A 97 14.54 -0.18 -9.87
N THR A 98 13.74 -0.28 -10.95
CA THR A 98 13.58 0.79 -11.95
C THR A 98 12.15 1.29 -12.07
N VAL A 99 11.97 2.46 -12.66
CA VAL A 99 10.65 3.06 -12.90
C VAL A 99 9.81 2.15 -13.79
N GLU A 100 10.40 1.59 -14.85
CA GLU A 100 9.75 0.71 -15.81
C GLU A 100 9.30 -0.58 -15.14
N LYS A 101 10.18 -1.22 -14.35
CA LYS A 101 9.82 -2.42 -13.57
C LYS A 101 8.73 -2.12 -12.55
N ARG A 102 8.70 -0.92 -11.97
CA ARG A 102 7.64 -0.51 -11.05
C ARG A 102 6.30 -0.39 -11.77
N GLN A 103 6.28 0.23 -12.95
CA GLN A 103 5.05 0.32 -13.75
C GLN A 103 4.57 -1.07 -14.21
N GLN A 104 5.51 -1.92 -14.61
CA GLN A 104 5.21 -3.30 -14.97
C GLN A 104 4.62 -4.08 -13.78
N PHE A 105 5.25 -3.98 -12.60
CA PHE A 105 4.76 -4.59 -11.36
C PHE A 105 3.33 -4.12 -11.04
N LEU A 106 3.08 -2.80 -11.06
CA LEU A 106 1.76 -2.25 -10.75
C LEU A 106 0.68 -2.69 -11.73
N SER A 107 1.01 -2.85 -13.01
CA SER A 107 0.04 -3.19 -14.07
C SER A 107 -0.18 -4.70 -14.24
N GLN A 108 0.85 -5.52 -14.00
CA GLN A 108 0.80 -6.96 -14.24
C GLN A 108 0.38 -7.77 -13.02
N THR A 109 0.66 -7.28 -11.80
CA THR A 109 0.24 -7.97 -10.57
C THR A 109 -1.22 -7.69 -10.32
N LYS A 110 -2.03 -8.76 -10.33
CA LYS A 110 -3.48 -8.71 -10.26
C LYS A 110 -4.01 -9.61 -9.15
N MET A 111 -5.15 -9.23 -8.60
CA MET A 111 -5.93 -10.02 -7.66
C MET A 111 -7.37 -10.10 -8.10
N LEU A 112 -7.98 -11.25 -7.85
CA LEU A 112 -9.40 -11.48 -8.07
C LEU A 112 -10.20 -10.98 -6.85
N LEU A 113 -11.26 -10.21 -7.09
CA LEU A 113 -12.27 -9.83 -6.10
C LEU A 113 -13.67 -10.14 -6.65
N GLY A 114 -14.65 -10.43 -5.78
CA GLY A 114 -16.04 -10.70 -6.16
C GLY A 114 -16.34 -12.10 -6.72
N GLY A 115 -15.40 -13.05 -6.61
CA GLY A 115 -15.43 -14.42 -7.16
C GLY A 115 -16.62 -15.30 -6.76
N ASN A 116 -17.38 -14.90 -5.73
CA ASN A 116 -18.48 -15.72 -5.17
C ASN A 116 -19.87 -15.14 -5.43
N SER A 117 -20.00 -14.05 -6.20
CA SER A 117 -21.31 -13.44 -6.51
C SER A 117 -22.12 -14.21 -7.57
N SER A 118 -21.55 -15.28 -8.13
CA SER A 118 -22.14 -16.07 -9.21
C SER A 118 -22.46 -17.50 -8.78
N ASN A 119 -23.66 -17.72 -8.23
CA ASN A 119 -24.36 -19.01 -8.33
C ASN A 119 -25.90 -18.87 -8.26
N ASN A 120 -26.45 -17.65 -8.39
CA ASN A 120 -27.89 -17.46 -8.53
C ASN A 120 -28.21 -16.42 -9.62
N SER A 121 -27.61 -16.60 -10.80
CA SER A 121 -27.96 -15.87 -12.02
C SER A 121 -29.11 -16.60 -12.73
N ASN A 122 -30.29 -16.58 -12.11
CA ASN A 122 -31.56 -16.88 -12.80
C ASN A 122 -32.33 -15.59 -13.13
N ASN A 123 -31.68 -14.43 -13.04
CA ASN A 123 -32.27 -13.14 -13.39
C ASN A 123 -31.40 -12.46 -14.46
N SER A 124 -31.84 -12.58 -15.71
CA SER A 124 -31.21 -12.01 -16.91
C SER A 124 -31.16 -10.47 -16.94
N ASN A 125 -31.54 -9.80 -15.84
CA ASN A 125 -31.46 -8.34 -15.68
C ASN A 125 -30.42 -7.89 -14.63
N SER A 126 -29.56 -8.77 -14.11
CA SER A 126 -28.47 -8.37 -13.21
C SER A 126 -27.24 -7.90 -13.99
N THR A 127 -27.08 -6.59 -14.13
CA THR A 127 -25.90 -5.94 -14.76
C THR A 127 -24.66 -5.88 -13.86
N ASN A 128 -24.49 -6.74 -12.86
CA ASN A 128 -23.66 -6.38 -11.70
C ASN A 128 -22.57 -7.42 -11.39
N HIS A 129 -21.33 -7.04 -11.74
CA HIS A 129 -20.03 -7.51 -11.23
C HIS A 129 -19.85 -9.02 -11.00
N HIS A 130 -19.70 -9.77 -12.10
CA HIS A 130 -18.97 -11.04 -12.08
C HIS A 130 -17.47 -10.77 -11.89
N ASP A 131 -16.80 -11.54 -11.03
CA ASP A 131 -15.35 -11.75 -10.94
C ASP A 131 -14.49 -10.59 -11.45
N THR A 132 -14.18 -9.63 -10.58
CA THR A 132 -13.42 -8.44 -10.94
C THR A 132 -11.93 -8.66 -10.69
N LEU A 133 -11.17 -8.83 -11.77
CA LEU A 133 -9.72 -8.85 -11.71
C LEU A 133 -9.18 -7.41 -11.66
N LEU A 134 -8.47 -7.06 -10.58
CA LEU A 134 -7.89 -5.73 -10.37
C LEU A 134 -6.37 -5.83 -10.25
N SER A 135 -5.66 -5.03 -11.05
CA SER A 135 -4.25 -4.74 -10.82
C SER A 135 -4.04 -3.69 -9.72
N PHE A 136 -2.80 -3.54 -9.25
CA PHE A 136 -2.47 -2.42 -8.34
C PHE A 136 -2.67 -1.06 -9.02
N TYR A 137 -2.40 -0.99 -10.32
CA TYR A 137 -2.70 0.16 -11.15
C TYR A 137 -4.20 0.46 -11.21
N ASP A 138 -5.05 -0.58 -11.34
CA ASP A 138 -6.51 -0.43 -11.34
C ASP A 138 -7.03 0.08 -9.99
N LEU A 139 -6.52 -0.45 -8.87
CA LEU A 139 -6.87 0.01 -7.53
C LEU A 139 -6.47 1.48 -7.32
N GLU A 140 -5.22 1.81 -7.63
CA GLU A 140 -4.68 3.14 -7.38
C GLU A 140 -5.26 4.21 -8.31
N TYR A 141 -5.12 4.02 -9.62
CA TYR A 141 -5.51 5.06 -10.59
C TYR A 141 -6.97 4.94 -11.02
N GLY A 142 -7.46 3.71 -11.14
CA GLY A 142 -8.84 3.45 -11.56
C GLY A 142 -9.85 3.74 -10.46
N ILE A 143 -9.65 3.15 -9.28
CA ILE A 143 -10.61 3.21 -8.17
C ILE A 143 -10.34 4.41 -7.27
N LEU A 144 -9.17 4.49 -6.65
CA LEU A 144 -8.85 5.46 -5.59
C LEU A 144 -8.59 6.88 -6.12
N ARG A 145 -8.22 7.03 -7.39
CA ARG A 145 -7.99 8.34 -8.05
C ARG A 145 -9.05 8.66 -9.10
N ALA A 146 -10.29 8.24 -8.85
CA ALA A 146 -11.46 8.58 -9.67
C ALA A 146 -11.26 8.36 -11.19
N ASN A 147 -10.57 7.29 -11.57
CA ASN A 147 -10.24 6.96 -12.95
C ASN A 147 -9.52 8.10 -13.72
N GLN A 148 -8.76 8.93 -13.03
CA GLN A 148 -8.00 10.01 -13.67
C GLN A 148 -6.82 9.45 -14.47
N LYS A 149 -6.50 10.12 -15.58
CA LYS A 149 -5.33 9.82 -16.40
C LYS A 149 -4.07 10.04 -15.56
N PRO A 150 -3.22 9.02 -15.37
CA PRO A 150 -1.97 9.19 -14.62
C PRO A 150 -0.93 9.89 -15.48
N GLY A 151 -1.08 11.21 -15.61
CA GLY A 151 -0.34 12.12 -16.50
C GLY A 151 0.99 11.59 -17.03
N HIS A 152 2.07 11.76 -16.27
CA HIS A 152 3.45 11.41 -16.68
C HIS A 152 3.66 9.95 -17.11
N TYR A 153 2.74 9.04 -16.79
CA TYR A 153 2.84 7.60 -17.10
C TYR A 153 1.87 7.14 -18.20
N SER A 154 0.73 7.81 -18.38
CA SER A 154 -0.26 7.47 -19.39
C SER A 154 -1.18 8.65 -19.71
N SER A 155 -1.48 8.81 -20.99
CA SER A 155 -2.46 9.76 -21.52
C SER A 155 -3.90 9.21 -21.55
N VAL A 156 -4.08 7.95 -21.16
CA VAL A 156 -5.36 7.22 -21.21
C VAL A 156 -5.83 6.90 -19.79
N ALA A 157 -7.14 7.01 -19.57
CA ALA A 157 -7.74 6.67 -18.28
C ALA A 157 -7.67 5.14 -18.06
N PRO A 158 -7.47 4.66 -16.82
CA PRO A 158 -7.41 3.23 -16.51
C PRO A 158 -8.62 2.42 -17.01
N PHE A 159 -9.83 2.97 -16.87
CA PHE A 159 -11.08 2.34 -17.26
C PHE A 159 -11.77 3.13 -18.38
N ALA A 160 -12.22 2.41 -19.42
CA ALA A 160 -13.01 2.99 -20.49
C ALA A 160 -14.45 3.27 -20.03
N LYS A 161 -15.20 4.11 -20.78
CA LYS A 161 -16.59 4.47 -20.46
C LYS A 161 -17.56 3.28 -20.33
N LYS A 162 -17.26 2.17 -21.02
CA LYS A 162 -18.06 0.94 -20.99
C LYS A 162 -17.45 -0.14 -20.10
N ASP A 163 -16.31 0.12 -19.47
CA ASP A 163 -15.69 -0.83 -18.54
C ASP A 163 -16.55 -0.89 -17.27
N PRO A 164 -17.07 -2.07 -16.89
CA PRO A 164 -17.91 -2.19 -15.70
C PRO A 164 -17.18 -1.74 -14.43
N ARG A 165 -15.86 -1.87 -14.37
CA ARG A 165 -15.04 -1.46 -13.21
C ARG A 165 -15.07 0.05 -12.96
N LEU A 166 -15.46 0.84 -13.96
CA LEU A 166 -15.67 2.28 -13.81
C LEU A 166 -16.67 2.61 -12.69
N GLY A 167 -17.67 1.76 -12.47
CA GLY A 167 -18.65 1.93 -11.38
C GLY A 167 -18.05 1.83 -9.98
N LEU A 168 -16.83 1.31 -9.84
CA LEU A 168 -16.11 1.21 -8.57
C LEU A 168 -15.31 2.48 -8.25
N ALA A 169 -15.08 3.37 -9.22
CA ALA A 169 -14.32 4.59 -9.00
C ALA A 169 -14.96 5.49 -7.93
N VAL A 170 -14.12 6.14 -7.12
CA VAL A 170 -14.60 7.21 -6.22
C VAL A 170 -15.05 8.41 -7.06
N SER A 171 -16.03 9.17 -6.55
CA SER A 171 -16.63 10.29 -7.28
C SER A 171 -15.69 11.49 -7.44
N ARG A 172 -14.80 11.72 -6.47
CA ARG A 172 -13.84 12.83 -6.44
C ARG A 172 -12.48 12.34 -6.01
N VAL A 173 -11.43 12.93 -6.58
CA VAL A 173 -10.06 12.68 -6.13
C VAL A 173 -9.79 13.41 -4.84
N ASP A 174 -9.35 12.65 -3.85
CA ASP A 174 -8.67 13.18 -2.67
C ASP A 174 -7.17 13.06 -2.88
N SER A 175 -6.48 14.21 -2.96
CA SER A 175 -5.02 14.24 -3.18
C SER A 175 -4.24 13.61 -2.02
N ARG A 176 -4.81 13.60 -0.81
CA ARG A 176 -4.16 13.04 0.39
C ARG A 176 -3.97 11.53 0.28
N VAL A 177 -4.82 10.87 -0.51
CA VAL A 177 -4.69 9.43 -0.83
C VAL A 177 -3.30 9.12 -1.40
N HIS A 178 -2.64 10.06 -2.07
CA HIS A 178 -1.26 9.87 -2.55
C HIS A 178 -0.29 9.50 -1.42
N PHE A 179 -0.40 10.13 -0.25
CA PHE A 179 0.60 10.02 0.81
C PHE A 179 0.40 8.74 1.65
N VAL A 180 -0.83 8.23 1.71
CA VAL A 180 -1.15 6.98 2.43
C VAL A 180 -0.93 5.71 1.63
N LEU A 181 -0.81 5.79 0.29
CA LEU A 181 -0.51 4.63 -0.54
C LEU A 181 0.97 4.27 -0.50
N GLN A 182 1.30 3.03 -0.17
CA GLN A 182 2.67 2.53 -0.10
C GLN A 182 3.22 2.34 -1.51
N ARG A 183 3.69 3.41 -2.13
CA ARG A 183 4.41 3.34 -3.40
C ARG A 183 5.82 2.84 -3.11
N GLY A 184 6.27 1.76 -3.75
CA GLY A 184 7.56 1.10 -3.54
C GLY A 184 8.81 1.93 -3.92
N GLY A 185 8.96 3.13 -3.35
CA GLY A 185 10.14 3.99 -3.46
C GLY A 185 10.28 4.77 -2.15
N GLY A 186 11.49 4.81 -1.59
CA GLY A 186 11.79 5.34 -0.26
C GLY A 186 11.12 6.68 0.02
N GLY A 187 10.42 6.76 1.14
CA GLY A 187 9.70 7.98 1.52
C GLY A 187 8.68 7.85 2.66
N ARG A 188 8.50 6.70 3.31
CA ARG A 188 7.72 6.63 4.55
C ARG A 188 8.58 6.20 5.71
N LYS A 189 8.91 7.17 6.55
CA LYS A 189 9.39 6.95 7.93
C LYS A 189 8.32 7.49 8.86
N LEU A 190 7.09 6.99 8.76
CA LEU A 190 6.03 7.35 9.69
C LEU A 190 5.71 6.07 10.45
N SER A 191 6.23 5.96 11.68
CA SER A 191 5.69 5.05 12.68
C SER A 191 4.42 5.72 13.17
N LEU A 192 3.26 5.09 12.94
CA LEU A 192 2.01 5.50 13.60
C LEU A 192 1.89 4.96 15.03
N ASP A 193 2.94 4.29 15.52
CA ASP A 193 3.05 3.83 16.89
C ASP A 193 4.17 4.61 17.59
N ASP A 194 3.81 5.51 18.51
CA ASP A 194 4.44 5.57 19.85
C ASP A 194 3.78 6.65 20.73
N ASN A 195 2.74 6.22 21.46
CA ASN A 195 2.47 6.71 22.82
C ASN A 195 3.47 6.08 23.81
N SER A 196 4.77 6.08 23.47
CA SER A 196 5.84 5.71 24.40
C SER A 196 6.72 6.93 24.62
N ILE A 197 6.39 7.64 25.70
CA ILE A 197 7.30 8.54 26.38
C ILE A 197 8.48 7.68 26.81
N ILE A 198 9.57 7.72 26.06
CA ILE A 198 10.91 7.52 26.61
C ILE A 198 11.65 8.84 26.43
N HIS A 199 11.69 9.57 27.54
CA HIS A 199 12.69 10.60 27.77
C HIS A 199 14.07 9.99 27.55
N ASP A 200 14.74 10.38 26.48
CA ASP A 200 16.20 10.36 26.45
C ASP A 200 16.69 11.77 26.11
N ASN A 201 16.88 12.52 27.19
CA ASN A 201 17.85 13.60 27.23
C ASN A 201 19.22 13.02 26.86
N ASN A 202 19.77 13.38 25.71
CA ASN A 202 21.19 13.71 25.66
C ASN A 202 21.54 14.57 24.44
N ASN A 203 21.72 15.84 24.76
CA ASN A 203 22.64 16.74 24.08
C ASN A 203 23.98 16.05 23.85
N ASN A 204 24.46 16.01 22.60
CA ASN A 204 25.77 16.56 22.29
C ASN A 204 26.02 16.69 20.78
N ASN A 205 26.44 17.90 20.42
CA ASN A 205 26.92 18.33 19.13
C ASN A 205 28.11 17.49 18.64
N ASN A 206 28.21 17.28 17.32
CA ASN A 206 29.26 17.93 16.51
C ASN A 206 29.12 17.65 15.00
N ASN A 207 29.38 18.72 14.25
CA ASN A 207 29.52 18.80 12.79
C ASN A 207 30.49 17.77 12.20
N THR A 208 30.20 17.27 11.00
CA THR A 208 31.07 17.40 9.81
C THR A 208 30.35 16.98 8.52
N SER A 209 30.46 17.85 7.53
CA SER A 209 30.07 17.70 6.12
C SER A 209 30.97 16.72 5.34
N SER A 210 30.39 16.10 4.30
CA SER A 210 30.89 16.03 2.91
C SER A 210 30.94 14.65 2.22
N ALA A 211 30.64 14.70 0.91
CA ALA A 211 31.22 13.94 -0.20
C ALA A 211 30.67 12.53 -0.59
N ALA A 212 29.83 12.55 -1.64
CA ALA A 212 30.01 11.91 -2.95
C ALA A 212 30.65 10.51 -3.12
N SER A 213 29.91 9.70 -3.92
CA SER A 213 30.35 8.76 -4.98
C SER A 213 31.17 7.51 -4.64
N GLY A 214 30.72 6.36 -5.17
CA GLY A 214 31.52 5.15 -5.25
C GLY A 214 30.75 3.94 -5.79
N THR A 215 30.89 3.70 -7.09
CA THR A 215 30.50 2.48 -7.81
C THR A 215 31.35 1.30 -7.33
N ALA A 216 30.74 0.13 -7.10
CA ALA A 216 31.43 -1.15 -7.18
C ALA A 216 30.45 -2.28 -7.55
N ALA A 217 30.72 -2.91 -8.69
CA ALA A 217 30.11 -4.16 -9.12
C ALA A 217 30.78 -5.33 -8.39
N GLY A 218 30.00 -6.32 -7.97
CA GLY A 218 30.49 -7.56 -7.38
C GLY A 218 29.34 -8.55 -7.21
N GLY A 219 29.23 -9.51 -8.13
CA GLY A 219 28.24 -10.57 -8.04
C GLY A 219 28.56 -11.54 -6.92
N SER A 220 27.59 -11.78 -6.05
CA SER A 220 27.45 -13.01 -5.24
C SER A 220 26.06 -13.01 -4.60
N SER A 221 25.27 -14.05 -4.91
CA SER A 221 24.04 -14.50 -4.23
C SER A 221 23.38 -13.46 -3.30
N SER A 222 22.57 -12.57 -3.89
CA SER A 222 21.93 -11.46 -3.19
C SER A 222 20.86 -11.95 -2.20
N SER A 223 21.24 -12.15 -0.95
CA SER A 223 20.36 -11.92 0.19
C SER A 223 20.02 -10.43 0.19
N SER A 224 19.03 -10.03 -0.59
CA SER A 224 18.59 -8.65 -0.76
C SER A 224 17.94 -8.15 0.52
N TYR A 225 18.72 -7.49 1.37
CA TYR A 225 18.16 -6.59 2.38
C TYR A 225 17.34 -5.52 1.64
N CYS A 226 16.10 -5.23 2.10
CA CYS A 226 15.44 -4.05 1.58
C CYS A 226 16.26 -2.82 1.99
N SER A 227 16.68 -2.02 1.01
CA SER A 227 17.20 -0.67 1.26
C SER A 227 16.09 0.28 1.74
N CYS A 228 14.83 -0.10 1.50
CA CYS A 228 13.69 0.49 2.19
C CYS A 228 13.69 0.01 3.64
N GLN A 229 13.56 0.94 4.57
CA GLN A 229 13.04 0.61 5.87
C GLN A 229 11.64 0.03 5.63
N CYS A 230 11.51 -1.31 5.63
CA CYS A 230 10.22 -1.98 5.49
C CYS A 230 9.42 -1.61 6.74
N CYS A 231 8.67 -0.52 6.68
CA CYS A 231 7.76 -0.16 7.77
C CYS A 231 6.61 -1.18 7.81
N PRO A 232 6.03 -1.42 8.98
CA PRO A 232 4.75 -2.14 9.08
C PRO A 232 3.71 -1.57 8.11
N VAL A 233 2.77 -2.40 7.70
CA VAL A 233 1.64 -1.97 6.87
C VAL A 233 0.67 -1.18 7.74
N ASP A 234 0.46 0.09 7.41
CA ASP A 234 -0.52 0.96 8.06
C ASP A 234 -1.96 0.49 7.78
N PHE A 235 -2.87 0.66 8.75
CA PHE A 235 -4.28 0.35 8.58
C PHE A 235 -5.18 1.53 8.95
N PHE A 236 -6.00 1.96 7.99
CA PHE A 236 -6.93 3.07 8.09
C PHE A 236 -8.33 2.61 8.44
N THR A 237 -9.08 3.41 9.20
CA THR A 237 -10.46 3.12 9.57
C THR A 237 -11.41 4.16 8.99
N VAL A 238 -12.68 3.79 8.79
CA VAL A 238 -13.69 4.71 8.24
C VAL A 238 -13.88 5.93 9.14
N ASP A 239 -13.89 5.73 10.45
CA ASP A 239 -14.16 6.80 11.42
C ASP A 239 -13.02 7.80 11.56
N LYS A 240 -11.77 7.38 11.28
CA LYS A 240 -10.56 8.22 11.39
C LYS A 240 -9.96 8.65 10.06
N LEU A 241 -10.56 8.25 8.94
CA LEU A 241 -9.95 8.42 7.62
C LEU A 241 -9.51 9.86 7.35
N GLU A 242 -10.34 10.84 7.67
CA GLU A 242 -10.03 12.26 7.44
C GLU A 242 -8.84 12.74 8.27
N GLU A 243 -8.80 12.38 9.55
CA GLU A 243 -7.72 12.70 10.48
C GLU A 243 -6.42 12.02 10.05
N ASP A 244 -6.48 10.72 9.73
CA ASP A 244 -5.34 9.93 9.29
C ASP A 244 -4.76 10.47 7.96
N LEU A 245 -5.62 10.81 7.00
CA LEU A 245 -5.21 11.40 5.72
C LEU A 245 -4.55 12.76 5.93
N GLN A 246 -5.10 13.59 6.80
CA GLN A 246 -4.53 14.89 7.15
C GLN A 246 -3.17 14.72 7.81
N TYR A 247 -3.09 13.90 8.86
CA TYR A 247 -1.86 13.64 9.62
C TYR A 247 -0.73 13.13 8.72
N VAL A 248 -0.99 12.11 7.88
CA VAL A 248 0.04 11.57 6.99
C VAL A 248 0.50 12.59 5.95
N THR A 249 -0.41 13.46 5.50
CA THR A 249 -0.07 14.54 4.57
C THR A 249 0.77 15.63 5.23
N GLU A 250 0.39 16.07 6.43
CA GLU A 250 1.13 17.07 7.22
C GLU A 250 2.52 16.55 7.56
N ALA A 251 2.63 15.33 8.09
CA ALA A 251 3.90 14.73 8.46
C ALA A 251 4.84 14.48 7.26
N PHE A 252 4.30 14.37 6.04
CA PHE A 252 5.10 14.37 4.82
C PHE A 252 5.65 15.78 4.53
N CYS A 253 4.81 16.80 4.65
CA CYS A 253 5.15 18.21 4.38
C CYS A 253 6.06 18.84 5.43
N GLU A 254 6.09 18.35 6.66
CA GLU A 254 6.95 18.85 7.74
C GLU A 254 8.44 18.59 7.53
N ARG A 255 8.81 17.74 6.57
CA ARG A 255 10.22 17.46 6.28
C ARG A 255 10.74 18.44 5.26
N ASP A 256 11.78 19.19 5.63
CA ASP A 256 12.46 20.15 4.75
C ASP A 256 12.96 19.53 3.43
N GLU A 257 13.29 18.23 3.44
CA GLU A 257 13.69 17.48 2.24
C GLU A 257 12.54 17.25 1.23
N ASN A 258 11.29 17.34 1.69
CA ASN A 258 10.10 17.03 0.89
C ASN A 258 9.42 18.28 0.31
N VAL A 259 9.64 19.45 0.90
CA VAL A 259 9.01 20.72 0.47
C VAL A 259 10.08 21.69 0.00
N MET A 260 10.36 21.65 -1.30
CA MET A 260 11.25 22.60 -1.95
C MET A 260 10.42 23.77 -2.48
N LEU A 261 10.48 24.92 -1.82
CA LEU A 261 9.94 26.16 -2.37
C LEU A 261 10.87 26.62 -3.50
N ASP A 262 10.33 26.77 -4.71
CA ASP A 262 11.10 27.40 -5.79
C ASP A 262 11.37 28.86 -5.41
N ALA A 263 12.61 29.16 -5.04
CA ALA A 263 13.05 30.50 -4.68
C ALA A 263 13.02 31.47 -5.88
N ARG A 264 12.75 30.98 -7.10
CA ARG A 264 12.56 31.81 -8.28
C ARG A 264 11.07 31.93 -8.54
N GLY A 265 10.47 33.01 -8.04
CA GLY A 265 9.08 33.36 -8.29
C GLY A 265 8.76 33.66 -9.76
N ASN A 266 8.82 32.67 -10.63
CA ASN A 266 8.29 32.74 -11.99
C ASN A 266 6.91 32.10 -12.00
N ARG A 267 5.89 32.98 -11.94
CA ARG A 267 4.53 32.68 -12.40
C ARG A 267 4.47 32.73 -13.92
#